data_AF-A0A8T2AIV2-F1
#
_entry.id   AF-A0A8T2AIV2-F1
#
_cell.length_a   1.000
_cell.length_b   1.000
_cell.length_c   1.000
_cell.angle_alpha   90.00
_cell.angle_beta   90.00
_cell.angle_gamma   90.00
#
_symmetry.space_group_name_H-M   'P 1'
#
loop_
_entity.id
_entity.type
_entity.pdbx_description
1 polymer ?
#
loop_
_entity_poly.entity_id
_entity_poly.type
_entity_poly.pdbx_seq_one_letter_code
_entity_poly.pdbx_strand_id
1 'polypeptide(L)'
;MASSVNGVVFVVSLMIVLLISTGIQNGYAEKVTTYCEKIRSKTAPHDICKKKNGNAVCKETCFTRESYNNGRCLILPKTTKLDCYCYHFD
;
A
#
# COMPACT_ATOMS: atom_id res chain seq x y z
N MET A 1 -47.67 -7.33 34.17
CA MET A 1 -46.25 -7.75 34.17
C MET A 1 -45.56 -6.96 33.06
N ALA A 2 -45.05 -5.77 33.38
CA ALA A 2 -44.55 -4.83 32.39
C ALA A 2 -43.26 -4.21 32.91
N SER A 3 -42.15 -4.95 32.84
CA SER A 3 -40.82 -4.35 33.00
C SER A 3 -39.72 -5.37 32.71
N SER A 4 -39.42 -5.65 31.45
CA SER A 4 -38.11 -6.25 31.12
C SER A 4 -37.71 -6.12 29.65
N VAL A 5 -38.68 -5.84 28.75
CA VAL A 5 -38.42 -5.75 27.32
C VAL A 5 -37.62 -4.50 26.92
N ASN A 6 -37.78 -3.38 27.65
CA ASN A 6 -37.12 -2.11 27.29
C ASN A 6 -35.61 -2.08 27.61
N GLY A 7 -35.14 -2.88 28.58
CA GLY A 7 -33.73 -2.88 28.98
C GLY A 7 -32.84 -3.59 27.97
N VAL A 8 -33.31 -4.73 27.43
CA VAL A 8 -32.55 -5.52 26.46
C VAL A 8 -32.39 -4.77 25.13
N VAL A 9 -33.44 -4.08 24.68
CA VAL A 9 -33.39 -3.25 23.47
C VAL A 9 -32.37 -2.11 23.62
N PHE A 10 -32.31 -1.48 24.79
CA PHE A 10 -31.37 -0.39 25.06
C PHE A 10 -29.91 -0.85 25.00
N VAL A 11 -29.61 -2.03 25.56
CA VAL A 11 -28.25 -2.60 25.57
C VAL A 11 -27.81 -2.99 24.15
N VAL A 12 -28.71 -3.57 23.35
CA VAL A 12 -28.41 -3.93 21.95
C VAL A 12 -28.16 -2.70 21.09
N SER A 13 -28.98 -1.63 21.25
CA SER A 13 -28.76 -0.37 20.53
C SER A 13 -27.43 0.29 20.91
N LEU A 14 -27.01 0.24 22.17
CA LEU A 14 -25.72 0.79 22.61
C LEU A 14 -24.52 0.03 22.02
N MET A 15 -24.60 -1.30 21.94
CA MET A 15 -23.54 -2.12 21.33
C MET A 15 -23.36 -1.82 19.83
N ILE A 16 -24.45 -1.60 19.10
CA ILE A 16 -24.40 -1.25 17.67
C ILE A 16 -23.77 0.13 17.45
N VAL A 17 -24.11 1.12 18.29
CA VAL A 17 -23.52 2.47 18.22
C VAL A 17 -22.02 2.44 18.50
N LEU A 18 -21.57 1.63 19.46
CA LEU A 18 -20.14 1.47 19.76
C LEU A 18 -19.37 0.81 18.60
N LEU A 19 -19.96 -0.18 17.92
CA LEU A 19 -19.34 -0.85 16.76
C LEU A 19 -19.21 0.06 15.53
N ILE A 20 -20.14 1.01 15.34
CA ILE A 20 -20.07 1.98 14.23
C ILE A 20 -19.11 3.14 14.57
N SER A 21 -18.98 3.48 15.85
CA SER A 21 -18.10 4.57 16.33
C SER A 21 -16.63 4.20 16.32
N THR A 22 -16.28 2.91 16.31
CA THR A 22 -14.96 2.45 15.87
C THR A 22 -14.88 2.56 14.36
N GLY A 23 -14.93 3.81 13.89
CA GLY A 23 -14.74 4.16 12.49
C GLY A 23 -13.46 3.49 12.02
N ILE A 24 -13.58 2.73 10.93
CA ILE A 24 -12.44 2.30 10.14
C ILE A 24 -11.69 3.59 9.84
N GLN A 25 -10.56 3.78 10.51
CA GLN A 25 -9.63 4.83 10.17
C GLN A 25 -9.22 4.52 8.74
N ASN A 26 -9.85 5.23 7.79
CA ASN A 26 -9.35 5.34 6.43
C ASN A 26 -7.98 5.96 6.58
N GLY A 27 -6.97 5.11 6.77
CA GLY A 27 -5.57 5.47 6.75
C GLY A 27 -5.34 6.07 5.38
N TYR A 28 -5.40 7.40 5.29
CA TYR A 28 -4.79 8.11 4.20
C TYR A 28 -3.32 7.74 4.27
N ALA A 29 -2.92 6.80 3.42
CA ALA A 29 -1.52 6.50 3.21
C ALA A 29 -0.87 7.82 2.81
N GLU A 30 -0.15 8.40 3.76
CA GLU A 30 0.61 9.62 3.58
C GLU A 30 1.46 9.41 2.32
N LYS A 31 1.11 10.12 1.26
CA LYS A 31 1.74 9.95 -0.06
C LYS A 31 3.08 10.69 -0.07
N VAL A 32 3.89 10.54 0.97
CA VAL A 32 5.25 11.07 0.97
C VAL A 32 6.12 10.07 0.25
N THR A 33 6.23 10.28 -1.05
CA THR A 33 7.46 9.95 -1.74
C THR A 33 7.54 10.88 -2.93
N THR A 34 8.14 12.05 -2.71
CA THR A 34 8.57 12.97 -3.77
C THR A 34 9.76 12.31 -4.44
N TYR A 35 9.50 11.45 -5.42
CA TYR A 35 10.55 10.97 -6.32
C TYR A 35 10.73 12.06 -7.39
N CYS A 36 11.95 12.49 -7.70
CA CYS A 36 12.19 13.42 -8.81
C CYS A 36 11.65 12.83 -10.12
N GLU A 37 11.93 11.54 -10.35
CA GLU A 37 11.51 10.81 -11.54
C GLU A 37 11.47 9.30 -11.24
N LYS A 38 10.46 8.60 -11.77
CA LYS A 38 10.41 7.13 -11.79
C LYS A 38 10.41 6.63 -13.21
N ILE A 39 11.43 5.85 -13.56
CA ILE A 39 11.52 5.24 -14.88
C ILE A 39 11.41 3.73 -14.72
N ARG A 40 10.63 3.10 -15.61
CA ARG A 40 10.58 1.64 -15.65
C ARG A 40 11.98 1.12 -16.01
N SER A 41 12.48 0.15 -15.25
CA SER A 41 13.77 -0.46 -15.55
C SER A 41 13.75 -1.10 -16.94
N LYS A 42 14.79 -0.84 -17.72
CA LYS A 42 14.99 -1.40 -19.08
C LYS A 42 15.65 -2.77 -19.02
N THR A 43 16.44 -3.02 -17.97
CA THR A 43 17.25 -4.22 -17.79
C THR A 43 16.59 -5.26 -16.88
N ALA A 44 15.73 -4.85 -15.94
CA ALA A 44 15.04 -5.79 -15.07
C ALA A 44 13.96 -6.58 -15.85
N PRO A 45 13.96 -7.93 -15.77
CA PRO A 45 12.94 -8.74 -16.42
C PRO A 45 11.58 -8.55 -15.75
N HIS A 46 10.50 -8.65 -16.52
CA HIS A 46 9.13 -8.37 -16.06
C HIS A 46 8.66 -9.22 -14.87
N ASP A 47 9.22 -10.41 -14.71
CA ASP A 47 8.91 -11.36 -13.66
C ASP A 47 9.78 -11.18 -12.40
N ILE A 48 10.74 -10.24 -12.40
CA ILE A 48 11.57 -9.92 -11.22
C ILE A 48 10.72 -9.62 -9.99
N CYS A 49 9.59 -8.95 -10.19
CA CYS A 49 8.68 -8.54 -9.14
C CYS A 49 7.75 -9.65 -8.65
N LYS A 50 7.74 -10.81 -9.30
CA LYS A 50 7.07 -12.04 -8.81
C LYS A 50 7.94 -12.82 -7.83
N LYS A 51 9.24 -12.53 -7.75
CA LYS A 51 10.16 -13.19 -6.83
C LYS A 51 9.93 -12.71 -5.40
N LYS A 52 10.15 -13.59 -4.42
CA LYS A 52 10.03 -13.27 -2.98
C LYS A 52 10.92 -12.09 -2.56
N ASN A 53 12.09 -11.94 -3.20
CA ASN A 53 13.03 -10.85 -2.98
C ASN A 53 13.02 -9.81 -4.12
N GLY A 54 11.95 -9.74 -4.92
CA GLY A 54 11.90 -8.93 -6.14
C GLY A 54 12.23 -7.45 -5.95
N ASN A 55 11.86 -6.87 -4.80
CA ASN A 55 12.24 -5.50 -4.45
C ASN A 55 13.76 -5.31 -4.28
N ALA A 56 14.42 -6.25 -3.59
CA ALA A 56 15.87 -6.18 -3.37
C ALA A 56 16.63 -6.35 -4.69
N VAL A 57 16.22 -7.31 -5.52
CA VAL A 57 16.84 -7.55 -6.84
C VAL A 57 16.56 -6.37 -7.79
N CYS A 58 15.37 -5.77 -7.75
CA CYS A 58 15.05 -4.57 -8.52
C CYS A 58 15.96 -3.39 -8.10
N LYS A 59 16.12 -3.15 -6.79
CA LYS A 59 17.03 -2.12 -6.27
C LYS A 59 18.46 -2.34 -6.74
N GLU A 60 18.96 -3.57 -6.61
CA GLU A 60 20.32 -3.93 -7.04
C GLU A 60 20.50 -3.76 -8.55
N THR A 61 19.50 -4.13 -9.36
CA THR A 61 19.53 -3.94 -10.82
C THR A 61 19.58 -2.45 -11.17
N CYS A 62 18.72 -1.63 -10.58
CA CYS A 62 18.69 -0.19 -10.79
C CYS A 62 20.04 0.47 -10.42
N PHE A 63 20.65 0.02 -9.32
CA PHE A 63 21.96 0.52 -8.86
C PHE A 63 23.11 0.08 -9.77
N THR A 64 23.20 -1.21 -10.07
CA THR A 64 24.35 -1.79 -10.77
C THR A 64 24.30 -1.66 -12.30
N ARG A 65 23.11 -1.58 -12.89
CA ARG A 65 22.91 -1.62 -14.34
C ARG A 65 22.41 -0.31 -14.94
N GLU A 66 21.75 0.54 -14.15
CA GLU A 66 21.04 1.71 -14.69
C GLU A 66 21.42 3.04 -14.02
N SER A 67 22.40 3.03 -13.09
CA SER A 67 22.94 4.22 -12.41
C SER A 67 21.93 5.00 -11.56
N TYR A 68 20.84 4.34 -11.12
CA TYR A 68 19.89 4.93 -10.18
C TYR A 68 20.26 4.60 -8.74
N ASN A 69 20.02 5.52 -7.82
CA ASN A 69 20.34 5.30 -6.40
C ASN A 69 19.38 4.30 -5.73
N ASN A 70 18.22 4.04 -6.34
CA ASN A 70 17.24 3.11 -5.80
C ASN A 70 16.34 2.47 -6.88
N GLY A 71 15.62 1.42 -6.46
CA GLY A 71 14.64 0.74 -7.28
C GLY A 71 13.63 -0.04 -6.45
N ARG A 72 12.39 -0.16 -6.95
CA ARG A 72 11.34 -0.95 -6.28
C ARG A 72 10.32 -1.50 -7.27
N CYS A 73 9.71 -2.63 -6.90
CA CYS A 73 8.54 -3.14 -7.60
C CYS A 73 7.33 -2.31 -7.23
N LEU A 74 6.73 -1.64 -8.21
CA LEU A 74 5.64 -0.69 -8.02
C LEU A 74 4.53 -0.90 -9.04
N ILE A 75 3.31 -0.58 -8.64
CA ILE A 75 2.17 -0.37 -9.53
C ILE A 75 1.98 1.15 -9.60
N LEU A 76 2.15 1.74 -10.78
CA LEU A 76 1.95 3.18 -10.96
C LEU A 76 0.47 3.49 -11.26
N PRO A 77 -0.05 4.70 -10.99
CA PRO A 77 -1.47 5.02 -11.11
C PRO A 77 -2.09 4.82 -12.51
N LYS A 78 -1.26 4.77 -13.56
CA LYS A 78 -1.67 4.58 -14.96
C LYS A 78 -1.48 3.15 -15.48
N THR A 79 -1.08 2.21 -14.61
CA THR A 79 -0.84 0.80 -14.97
C THR A 79 -1.41 -0.11 -13.89
N THR A 80 -1.85 -1.31 -14.29
CA THR A 80 -2.25 -2.37 -13.35
C THR A 80 -1.12 -3.38 -13.12
N LYS A 81 0.02 -3.21 -13.80
CA LYS A 81 1.13 -4.16 -13.77
C LYS A 81 2.16 -3.77 -12.71
N LEU A 82 2.47 -4.73 -11.84
CA LEU A 82 3.62 -4.66 -10.95
C LEU A 82 4.89 -4.88 -11.77
N ASP A 83 5.73 -3.85 -11.87
CA ASP A 83 6.99 -3.88 -12.59
C ASP A 83 8.08 -3.19 -11.77
N CYS A 84 9.34 -3.38 -12.16
CA CYS A 84 10.49 -2.74 -11.50
C CYS A 84 10.67 -1.30 -12.02
N TYR A 85 10.74 -0.34 -11.10
CA TYR A 85 10.98 1.07 -11.39
C TYR A 85 12.18 1.58 -10.62
N CYS A 86 13.05 2.30 -11.33
CA CYS A 86 14.25 2.94 -10.81
C CYS A 86 14.02 4.43 -10.62
N TYR A 87 14.66 5.02 -9.61
CA TYR A 87 14.49 6.43 -9.27
C TYR A 87 15.67 6.95 -8.44
N HIS A 88 15.89 8.26 -8.50
CA HIS A 88 16.72 8.99 -7.55
C HIS A 88 15.85 9.53 -6.41
N PHE A 89 16.45 9.70 -5.24
CA PHE A 89 15.89 10.54 -4.20
C PHE A 89 16.36 11.97 -4.44
N ASP A 90 15.47 12.95 -4.22
CA ASP A 90 15.84 14.35 -4.09
C ASP A 90 16.64 14.55 -2.79
#